data_AF-A0A1M6WKT8-F1
#
_entry.id   AF-A0A1M6WKT8-F1
#
_cell.length_a   1.000
_cell.length_b   1.000
_cell.length_c   1.000
_cell.angle_alpha   90.00
_cell.angle_beta   90.00
_cell.angle_gamma   90.00
#
_symmetry.space_group_name_H-M   'P 1'
#
loop_
_entity.id
_entity.type
_entity.pdbx_description
1 polymer ?
#
loop_
_entity_poly.entity_id
_entity_poly.type
_entity_poly.pdbx_seq_one_letter_code
_entity_poly.pdbx_strand_id
1 'polypeptide(L)'
;MCHRNCVSELQYITMDSLKKGRAEVNCKGKRRVIFLPGELQRKLKHYVKEKGITAGVIFRTRTGRPLNRCNIWSDMKKLCKDAQVNPQKVFPHNLRHLFARTFYGLEKDIAKLADLLGHSNIETTRIYIMESGREHQEKLEKMKLIL
;
A
#
# COMPACT_ATOMS: atom_id res chain seq x y z
N MET A 1 2.29 11.66 -13.22
CA MET A 1 2.64 10.24 -13.44
C MET A 1 3.61 9.71 -12.36
N CYS A 2 3.13 9.29 -11.17
CA CYS A 2 3.96 8.70 -10.10
C CYS A 2 3.44 7.34 -9.59
N HIS A 3 2.61 6.64 -10.37
CA HIS A 3 1.84 5.48 -9.89
C HIS A 3 2.54 4.12 -10.05
N ARG A 4 3.81 4.05 -10.53
CA ARG A 4 4.47 2.78 -10.88
C ARG A 4 5.47 2.22 -9.85
N ASN A 5 5.67 2.85 -8.69
CA ASN A 5 6.90 2.66 -7.91
C ASN A 5 6.74 2.28 -6.43
N CYS A 6 5.62 1.67 -5.99
CA CYS A 6 5.47 1.19 -4.59
C CYS A 6 6.62 0.26 -4.15
N VAL A 7 7.10 -0.57 -5.09
CA VAL A 7 8.13 -1.57 -4.79
C VAL A 7 9.48 -0.93 -4.48
N SER A 8 9.78 0.22 -5.09
CA SER A 8 11.00 0.98 -4.75
C SER A 8 10.91 1.71 -3.41
N GLU A 9 9.75 1.74 -2.75
CA GLU A 9 9.58 2.38 -1.43
C GLU A 9 10.07 1.47 -0.31
N LEU A 10 10.11 0.15 -0.55
CA LEU A 10 10.52 -0.85 0.45
C LEU A 10 11.98 -0.68 0.90
N GLN A 11 12.84 -0.09 0.06
CA GLN A 11 14.22 0.20 0.42
C GLN A 11 14.34 1.24 1.54
N TYR A 12 13.31 2.07 1.74
CA TYR A 12 13.27 3.07 2.81
C TYR A 12 12.70 2.49 4.12
N ILE A 13 12.19 1.25 4.11
CA ILE A 13 11.75 0.54 5.30
C ILE A 13 12.98 -0.11 5.96
N THR A 14 13.62 0.67 6.82
CA THR A 14 14.82 0.32 7.58
C THR A 14 14.51 0.09 9.05
N MET A 15 15.47 -0.52 9.78
CA MET A 15 15.40 -0.63 11.23
C MET A 15 15.22 0.72 11.94
N ASP A 16 15.79 1.78 11.39
CA ASP A 16 15.62 3.15 11.91
C ASP A 16 14.18 3.64 11.71
N SER A 17 13.61 3.45 10.51
CA SER A 17 12.21 3.80 10.25
C SER A 17 11.23 3.03 11.14
N LEU A 18 11.54 1.76 11.46
CA LEU A 18 10.75 0.92 12.36
C LEU A 18 10.82 1.44 13.80
N LYS A 19 11.98 1.91 14.27
CA LYS A 19 12.13 2.54 15.59
C LYS A 19 11.36 3.86 15.68
N LYS A 20 11.38 4.64 14.61
CA LYS A 20 10.68 5.93 14.49
C LYS A 20 9.17 5.80 14.25
N GLY A 21 8.70 4.61 13.87
CA GLY A 21 7.29 4.37 13.53
C GLY A 21 6.84 5.02 12.21
N ARG A 22 7.77 5.57 11.43
CA ARG A 22 7.50 6.20 10.13
C ARG A 22 8.71 6.06 9.21
N ALA A 23 8.45 5.91 7.92
CA ALA A 23 9.47 5.84 6.88
C ALA A 23 9.40 7.08 5.98
N GLU A 24 10.51 7.79 5.88
CA GLU A 24 10.64 8.95 5.00
C GLU A 24 11.14 8.48 3.64
N VAL A 25 10.28 8.61 2.63
CA VAL A 25 10.54 8.14 1.27
C VAL A 25 10.79 9.34 0.38
N ASN A 26 11.95 9.36 -0.28
CA ASN A 26 12.25 10.34 -1.32
C ASN A 26 12.17 9.68 -2.70
N CYS A 27 11.14 10.00 -3.48
CA CYS A 27 10.97 9.48 -4.83
C CYS A 27 11.01 10.63 -5.84
N LYS A 28 12.07 10.67 -6.65
CA LYS A 28 12.22 11.63 -7.76
C LYS A 28 11.95 13.09 -7.33
N GLY A 29 12.55 13.52 -6.21
CA GLY A 29 12.41 14.89 -5.68
C GLY A 29 11.16 15.14 -4.84
N LYS A 30 10.23 14.18 -4.73
CA LYS A 30 9.07 14.26 -3.83
C LYS A 30 9.34 13.49 -2.55
N ARG A 31 9.35 14.20 -1.42
CA ARG A 31 9.39 13.60 -0.08
C ARG A 31 7.98 13.25 0.36
N ARG A 32 7.82 12.07 0.93
CA ARG A 32 6.58 11.62 1.60
C ARG A 32 6.92 10.83 2.84
N VAL A 33 5.99 10.79 3.77
CA VAL A 33 6.10 10.02 5.00
C VAL A 33 5.10 8.88 4.95
N ILE A 34 5.57 7.66 5.15
CA ILE A 34 4.74 6.47 5.30
C ILE A 34 4.68 6.17 6.80
N PHE A 35 3.49 6.30 7.38
CA PHE A 35 3.27 5.93 8.78
C PHE A 35 3.21 4.40 8.92
N LEU A 36 3.82 3.87 9.96
CA LEU A 36 3.80 2.45 10.29
C LEU A 36 2.89 2.26 11.52
N PRO A 37 1.66 1.74 11.36
CA PRO A 37 0.76 1.48 12.48
C PRO A 37 1.40 0.56 13.52
N GLY A 38 1.02 0.67 14.79
CA GLY A 38 1.61 -0.13 15.88
C GLY A 38 1.53 -1.65 15.65
N GLU A 39 0.41 -2.12 15.10
CA GLU A 39 0.20 -3.49 14.61
C GLU A 39 1.27 -3.92 13.58
N LEU A 40 1.53 -3.07 12.58
CA LEU A 40 2.53 -3.32 11.55
C LEU A 40 3.94 -3.31 12.14
N GLN A 41 4.24 -2.37 13.05
CA GLN A 41 5.52 -2.33 13.74
C GLN A 41 5.75 -3.61 14.55
N ARG A 42 4.73 -4.14 15.23
CA ARG A 42 4.81 -5.39 15.99
C ARG A 42 5.14 -6.59 15.09
N LYS A 43 4.44 -6.72 13.95
CA LYS A 43 4.74 -7.76 12.96
C LYS A 43 6.14 -7.62 12.37
N LEU A 44 6.57 -6.40 12.04
CA LEU A 44 7.91 -6.13 11.53
C LEU A 44 9.00 -6.44 12.57
N LYS A 45 8.78 -6.10 13.85
CA LYS A 45 9.70 -6.42 14.96
C LYS A 45 9.87 -7.92 15.14
N HIS A 46 8.80 -8.69 15.00
CA HIS A 46 8.88 -10.15 15.03
C HIS A 46 9.69 -10.69 13.83
N TYR A 47 9.39 -10.20 12.63
CA TYR A 47 10.10 -10.59 11.41
C TYR A 47 11.61 -10.31 11.48
N VAL A 48 12.02 -9.11 11.91
CA VAL A 48 13.45 -8.75 12.00
C VAL A 48 14.18 -9.58 13.06
N LYS A 49 13.49 -9.97 14.14
CA LYS A 49 14.04 -10.86 15.17
C LYS A 49 14.28 -12.26 14.62
N GLU A 50 13.30 -12.82 13.90
CA GLU A 50 13.42 -14.14 13.26
C GLU A 50 14.54 -14.15 12.20
N LYS A 51 14.68 -13.07 11.42
CA LYS A 51 15.69 -12.95 10.37
C LYS A 51 17.05 -12.42 10.86
N GLY A 52 17.21 -12.18 12.16
CA GLY A 52 18.45 -11.64 12.74
C GLY A 52 18.90 -10.30 12.14
N ILE A 53 17.95 -9.42 11.80
CA ILE A 53 18.24 -8.13 11.17
C ILE A 53 18.43 -7.07 12.25
N THR A 54 19.66 -6.59 12.40
CA THR A 54 20.04 -5.60 13.43
C THR A 54 20.14 -4.18 12.88
N ALA A 55 20.46 -4.01 11.59
CA ALA A 55 20.63 -2.71 10.95
C ALA A 55 20.29 -2.75 9.45
N GLY A 56 20.04 -1.58 8.87
CA GLY A 56 19.79 -1.41 7.44
C GLY A 56 18.35 -1.72 7.02
N VAL A 57 18.19 -2.14 5.75
CA VAL A 57 16.90 -2.45 5.12
C VAL A 57 16.31 -3.75 5.69
N ILE A 58 15.04 -3.72 6.06
CA ILE A 58 14.34 -4.87 6.66
C ILE A 58 14.05 -5.95 5.60
N PHE A 59 13.71 -5.53 4.38
CA PHE A 59 13.40 -6.42 3.27
C PHE A 59 14.66 -6.70 2.43
N ARG A 60 15.37 -7.77 2.78
CA ARG A 60 16.59 -8.22 2.10
C ARG A 60 16.52 -9.68 1.67
N THR A 61 17.24 -10.04 0.61
CA THR A 61 17.45 -11.41 0.16
C THR A 61 18.27 -12.20 1.18
N ARG A 62 18.37 -13.53 1.02
CA ARG A 62 19.24 -14.39 1.83
C ARG A 62 20.72 -13.98 1.78
N THR A 63 21.13 -13.28 0.71
CA THR A 63 22.48 -12.74 0.51
C THR A 63 22.66 -11.33 1.09
N GLY A 64 21.66 -10.79 1.80
CA GLY A 64 21.73 -9.49 2.47
C GLY A 64 21.47 -8.27 1.58
N ARG A 65 21.22 -8.47 0.28
CA ARG A 65 20.90 -7.37 -0.66
C ARG A 65 19.44 -6.96 -0.53
N PRO A 66 19.09 -5.67 -0.73
CA PRO A 66 17.69 -5.26 -0.77
C PRO A 66 16.89 -6.07 -1.79
N LEU A 67 15.63 -6.40 -1.47
CA LEU A 67 14.76 -7.10 -2.41
C LEU A 67 14.60 -6.26 -3.68
N ASN A 68 14.86 -6.88 -4.83
CA ASN A 68 14.60 -6.24 -6.11
C ASN A 68 13.14 -6.46 -6.53
N ARG A 69 12.70 -5.70 -7.54
CA ARG A 69 11.31 -5.77 -8.03
C ARG A 69 10.95 -7.17 -8.54
N CYS A 70 11.88 -7.86 -9.17
CA CYS A 70 11.67 -9.20 -9.72
C CYS A 70 11.45 -10.27 -8.63
N ASN A 71 12.14 -10.15 -7.49
CA ASN A 71 11.99 -11.03 -6.34
C ASN A 71 10.62 -10.85 -5.71
N ILE A 72 10.25 -9.60 -5.43
CA ILE A 72 8.93 -9.27 -4.85
C ILE A 72 7.81 -9.73 -5.78
N TRP A 73 7.98 -9.53 -7.08
CA TRP A 73 7.03 -10.00 -8.08
C TRP A 73 6.88 -11.53 -8.07
N SER A 74 7.99 -12.25 -8.01
CA SER A 74 8.00 -13.71 -7.94
C SER A 74 7.34 -14.22 -6.65
N ASP A 75 7.64 -13.59 -5.52
CA ASP A 75 7.08 -13.97 -4.22
C ASP A 75 5.58 -13.67 -4.13
N MET A 76 5.14 -12.52 -4.68
CA MET A 76 3.71 -12.22 -4.81
C MET A 76 2.99 -13.29 -5.62
N LYS A 77 3.52 -13.70 -6.78
CA LYS A 77 2.92 -14.76 -7.60
C LYS A 77 2.84 -16.11 -6.88
N LYS A 78 3.85 -16.46 -6.09
CA LYS A 78 3.82 -17.68 -5.26
C LYS A 78 2.68 -17.62 -4.24
N LEU A 79 2.59 -16.52 -3.49
CA LEU A 79 1.50 -16.31 -2.53
C LEU A 79 0.11 -16.40 -3.18
N CYS A 80 -0.03 -15.95 -4.44
CA CYS A 80 -1.30 -16.09 -5.17
C CYS A 80 -1.65 -17.53 -5.46
N LYS A 81 -0.66 -18.31 -5.88
CA LYS A 81 -0.83 -19.75 -6.15
C LYS A 81 -1.25 -20.47 -4.88
N ASP A 82 -0.60 -20.15 -3.75
CA ASP A 82 -0.91 -20.75 -2.45
C ASP A 82 -2.31 -20.32 -1.95
N ALA A 83 -2.70 -19.07 -2.21
CA ALA A 83 -4.03 -18.54 -1.86
C ALA A 83 -5.12 -18.87 -2.89
N GLN A 84 -4.83 -19.67 -3.94
CA GLN A 84 -5.75 -20.00 -5.04
C GLN A 84 -6.37 -18.77 -5.75
N VAL A 85 -5.64 -17.64 -5.78
CA VAL A 85 -6.05 -16.42 -6.49
C VAL A 85 -5.41 -16.41 -7.87
N ASN A 86 -6.18 -15.99 -8.89
CA ASN A 86 -5.67 -15.89 -10.26
C ASN A 86 -4.40 -14.99 -10.30
N PRO A 87 -3.23 -15.53 -10.72
CA PRO A 87 -1.97 -14.79 -10.75
C PRO A 87 -2.00 -13.57 -11.68
N GLN A 88 -2.88 -13.56 -12.69
CA GLN A 88 -3.09 -12.43 -13.58
C GLN A 88 -3.90 -11.29 -12.95
N LYS A 89 -4.37 -11.43 -11.71
CA LYS A 89 -5.08 -10.35 -11.00
C LYS A 89 -4.24 -9.73 -9.90
N VAL A 90 -3.09 -10.31 -9.57
CA VAL A 90 -2.29 -9.84 -8.43
C VAL A 90 -1.09 -9.06 -8.92
N PHE A 91 -1.29 -7.75 -8.91
CA PHE A 91 -0.26 -6.76 -9.17
C PHE A 91 -0.26 -5.73 -8.05
N PRO A 92 0.87 -5.05 -7.78
CA PRO A 92 0.93 -3.94 -6.82
C PRO A 92 -0.14 -2.87 -7.05
N HIS A 93 -0.52 -2.62 -8.30
CA HIS A 93 -1.59 -1.66 -8.61
C HIS A 93 -2.96 -2.15 -8.12
N ASN A 94 -3.30 -3.42 -8.34
CA ASN A 94 -4.56 -4.00 -7.87
C ASN A 94 -4.62 -4.08 -6.35
N LEU A 95 -3.51 -4.38 -5.67
CA LEU A 95 -3.44 -4.31 -4.20
C LEU A 95 -3.64 -2.88 -3.70
N ARG A 96 -3.06 -1.88 -4.38
CA ARG A 96 -3.28 -0.46 -4.06
C ARG A 96 -4.74 -0.06 -4.27
N HIS A 97 -5.37 -0.54 -5.34
CA HIS A 97 -6.80 -0.34 -5.59
C HIS A 97 -7.67 -0.96 -4.50
N LEU A 98 -7.38 -2.21 -4.12
CA LEU A 98 -8.08 -2.89 -3.05
C LEU A 98 -7.95 -2.12 -1.72
N PHE A 99 -6.73 -1.71 -1.36
CA PHE A 99 -6.48 -0.91 -0.17
C PHE A 99 -7.27 0.41 -0.17
N ALA A 100 -7.21 1.16 -1.29
CA ALA A 100 -7.91 2.43 -1.42
C ALA A 100 -9.43 2.27 -1.31
N ARG A 101 -10.00 1.24 -1.96
CA ARG A 101 -11.44 0.94 -1.89
C ARG A 101 -11.86 0.53 -0.48
N THR A 102 -11.10 -0.35 0.17
CA THR A 102 -11.41 -0.80 1.54
C THR A 102 -11.33 0.35 2.55
N PHE A 103 -10.28 1.18 2.47
CA PHE A 103 -10.12 2.33 3.35
C PHE A 103 -11.25 3.35 3.16
N TYR A 104 -11.60 3.67 1.91
CA TYR A 104 -12.73 4.55 1.62
C TYR A 104 -14.07 3.97 2.08
N GLY A 105 -14.27 2.65 1.97
CA GLY A 105 -15.47 2.00 2.48
C GLY A 105 -15.66 2.16 3.99
N LEU A 106 -14.57 2.26 4.75
CA LEU A 106 -14.58 2.44 6.21
C LEU A 106 -14.74 3.92 6.61
N GLU A 107 -13.89 4.80 6.09
CA GLU A 107 -13.82 6.21 6.55
C GLU A 107 -14.63 7.19 5.68
N LYS A 108 -14.96 6.81 4.44
CA LYS A 108 -15.63 7.66 3.42
C LYS A 108 -14.99 9.03 3.19
N ASP A 109 -13.70 9.17 3.51
CA ASP A 109 -12.95 10.42 3.39
C ASP A 109 -11.86 10.30 2.30
N ILE A 110 -12.09 10.98 1.18
CA ILE A 110 -11.17 10.98 0.02
C ILE A 110 -9.92 11.82 0.26
N ALA A 111 -9.99 12.86 1.11
CA ALA A 111 -8.86 13.74 1.38
C ALA A 111 -7.82 13.00 2.22
N LYS A 112 -8.25 12.35 3.31
CA LYS A 112 -7.39 11.45 4.10
C LYS A 112 -6.79 10.33 3.26
N LEU A 113 -7.56 9.75 2.34
CA LEU A 113 -7.06 8.73 1.43
C LEU A 113 -5.98 9.27 0.48
N ALA A 114 -6.15 10.49 -0.05
CA ALA A 114 -5.15 11.13 -0.89
C ALA A 114 -3.85 11.40 -0.14
N ASP A 115 -3.94 11.87 1.10
CA ASP A 115 -2.80 12.09 1.99
C ASP A 115 -2.06 10.78 2.29
N LEU A 116 -2.81 9.72 2.60
CA LEU A 116 -2.25 8.40 2.90
C LEU A 116 -1.55 7.76 1.70
N LEU A 117 -2.08 7.98 0.49
CA LEU A 117 -1.45 7.52 -0.75
C LEU A 117 -0.32 8.44 -1.22
N GLY A 118 -0.14 9.61 -0.59
CA GLY A 118 0.86 10.61 -0.96
C GLY A 118 0.57 11.27 -2.31
N HIS A 119 -0.71 11.39 -2.68
CA HIS A 119 -1.13 12.00 -3.93
C HIS A 119 -1.31 13.52 -3.74
N SER A 120 -0.44 14.30 -4.36
CA SER A 120 -0.58 15.76 -4.38
C SER A 120 -1.75 16.28 -5.26
N ASN A 121 -2.53 15.39 -5.89
CA ASN A 121 -3.76 15.73 -6.59
C ASN A 121 -4.86 14.70 -6.25
N ILE A 122 -5.96 15.18 -5.66
CA ILE A 122 -7.15 14.39 -5.30
C ILE A 122 -7.76 13.67 -6.51
N GLU A 123 -7.62 14.22 -7.71
CA GLU A 123 -8.13 13.62 -8.95
C GLU A 123 -7.47 12.27 -9.26
N THR A 124 -6.20 12.10 -8.87
CA THR A 124 -5.50 10.80 -8.95
C THR A 124 -5.92 9.81 -7.87
N THR A 125 -6.60 10.27 -6.83
CA THR A 125 -7.27 9.41 -5.83
C THR A 125 -8.67 9.03 -6.30
N ARG A 126 -9.33 9.90 -7.08
CA ARG A 126 -10.68 9.70 -7.63
C ARG A 126 -10.77 8.47 -8.54
N ILE A 127 -9.71 8.12 -9.27
CA ILE A 127 -9.67 6.89 -10.10
C ILE A 127 -9.76 5.58 -9.27
N TYR A 128 -9.41 5.63 -7.98
CA TYR A 128 -9.48 4.46 -7.09
C TYR A 128 -10.87 4.25 -6.49
N ILE A 129 -11.66 5.32 -6.45
CA ILE A 129 -12.99 5.37 -5.85
C ILE A 129 -14.08 5.66 -6.87
N MET A 130 -13.79 5.62 -8.18
CA MET A 130 -14.83 5.71 -9.20
C MET A 130 -15.76 4.51 -8.99
N GLU A 131 -16.82 4.78 -8.23
CA GLU A 131 -17.95 3.90 -8.02
C GLU A 131 -18.45 3.51 -9.41
N SER A 132 -18.68 2.22 -9.65
CA SER A 132 -19.54 1.86 -10.77
C SER A 132 -20.85 2.61 -10.56
N GLY A 133 -21.43 3.23 -11.60
CA GLY A 133 -22.62 4.08 -11.46
C GLY A 133 -23.81 3.46 -10.69
N ARG A 134 -23.77 2.13 -10.52
CA ARG A 134 -24.67 1.32 -9.69
C ARG A 134 -24.69 1.68 -8.20
N GLU A 135 -23.56 2.01 -7.57
CA GLU A 135 -23.54 2.39 -6.13
C GLU A 135 -24.08 3.82 -5.91
N HIS A 136 -23.91 4.73 -6.89
CA HIS A 136 -24.54 6.05 -6.88
C HIS A 136 -26.07 5.94 -7.00
N GLN A 137 -26.54 5.05 -7.89
CA GLN A 137 -27.96 4.81 -8.08
C GLN A 137 -28.64 4.25 -6.81
N GLU A 138 -28.02 3.27 -6.14
CA GLU A 138 -28.55 2.72 -4.88
C GLU A 138 -28.57 3.76 -3.73
N LYS A 139 -27.60 4.69 -3.68
CA LYS A 139 -27.60 5.77 -2.68
C LYS A 139 -28.67 6.81 -2.97
N LEU A 140 -28.87 7.18 -4.24
CA LEU A 140 -29.94 8.09 -4.67
C LEU A 140 -31.32 7.48 -4.39
N GLU A 141 -31.52 6.19 -4.67
CA GLU A 141 -32.75 5.46 -4.36
C GLU A 141 -33.00 5.36 -2.83
N LYS A 142 -31.94 5.21 -2.02
CA LYS A 142 -32.04 5.22 -0.55
C LYS A 142 -32.30 6.60 0.05
N MET A 143 -32.01 7.69 -0.66
CA MET A 143 -32.27 9.04 -0.15
C MET A 143 -33.76 9.38 -0.07
N LYS A 144 -34.67 8.60 -0.69
CA LYS A 144 -36.13 8.83 -0.68
C LYS A 144 -36.51 10.31 -0.93
N LEU A 145 -35.74 11.01 -1.76
CA LEU A 145 -35.99 12.41 -2.13
C LEU A 145 -36.88 12.51 -3.37
N ILE A 146 -37.94 11.70 -3.41
CA ILE A 146 -39.07 11.91 -4.32
C ILE A 146 -40.27 12.15 -3.41
N LEU A 147 -40.67 13.42 -3.33
CA LEU A 147 -42.00 13.86 -2.91
C LEU A 147 -42.85 13.99 -4.19
#